data_AF-A0A527FPH0-F1
#
_entry.id   AF-A0A527FPH0-F1
#
_cell.length_a   1.000
_cell.length_b   1.000
_cell.length_c   1.000
_cell.angle_alpha   90.00
_cell.angle_beta   90.00
_cell.angle_gamma   90.00
#
_symmetry.space_group_name_H-M   'P 1'
#
loop_
_entity.id
_entity.type
_entity.pdbx_description
1 polymer ?
#
loop_
_entity_poly.entity_id
_entity_poly.type
_entity_poly.pdbx_seq_one_letter_code
_entity_poly.pdbx_strand_id
1 'polypeptide(L)' 'AKTLGDRAKQFGSTVNNTQFMIPYGYYVNALFWNKKLFKEAGLDGPPATLDDFIADSKKISALPGKYGYCLRGGP' A
#
# COMPACT_ATOMS: atom_id res chain seq x y z
N ALA A 1 -21.16 14.32 -18.01
CA ALA A 1 -20.60 13.02 -17.62
C ALA A 1 -19.83 12.25 -18.72
N LYS A 2 -19.78 12.71 -20.00
CA LYS A 2 -19.09 11.97 -21.09
C LYS A 2 -17.57 11.77 -20.89
N THR A 3 -16.95 12.54 -20.00
CA THR A 3 -15.51 12.48 -19.70
C THR A 3 -15.17 11.71 -18.42
N LEU A 4 -16.17 11.18 -17.70
CA LEU A 4 -15.91 10.39 -16.49
C LEU A 4 -15.50 8.97 -16.86
N GLY A 5 -14.37 8.51 -16.33
CA GLY A 5 -13.96 7.11 -16.43
C GLY A 5 -14.84 6.19 -15.58
N ASP A 6 -14.80 4.88 -15.86
CA ASP A 6 -15.74 3.92 -15.29
C ASP A 6 -15.67 3.82 -13.77
N ARG A 7 -14.47 3.95 -13.18
CA ARG A 7 -14.32 4.00 -11.71
C ARG A 7 -14.98 5.23 -11.09
N ALA A 8 -14.89 6.39 -11.73
CA ALA A 8 -15.53 7.60 -11.21
C ALA A 8 -17.06 7.48 -11.23
N LYS A 9 -17.60 6.80 -12.26
CA LYS A 9 -19.03 6.52 -12.34
C LYS A 9 -19.49 5.57 -11.24
N GLN A 10 -18.77 4.46 -11.07
CA GLN A 10 -19.09 3.46 -10.06
C GLN A 10 -19.09 4.05 -8.64
N PHE A 11 -18.03 4.77 -8.25
CA PHE A 11 -17.92 5.31 -6.89
C PHE A 11 -18.87 6.48 -6.63
N GLY A 12 -19.20 7.28 -7.64
CA GLY A 12 -20.14 8.38 -7.46
C GLY A 12 -21.62 8.00 -7.61
N SER A 13 -21.92 6.73 -7.90
CA SER A 13 -23.28 6.20 -8.12
C SER A 13 -23.69 5.14 -7.08
N THR A 14 -23.16 5.20 -5.87
CA THR A 14 -23.40 4.19 -4.81
C THR A 14 -24.82 4.19 -4.26
N VAL A 15 -25.60 5.25 -4.49
CA VAL A 15 -27.01 5.35 -4.09
C VAL A 15 -27.88 5.04 -5.29
N ASN A 16 -28.51 3.86 -5.30
CA ASN A 16 -29.45 3.41 -6.35
C ASN A 16 -28.93 3.63 -7.79
N ASN A 17 -27.62 3.41 -8.01
CA ASN A 17 -26.96 3.60 -9.30
C ASN A 17 -27.13 5.00 -9.92
N THR A 18 -27.37 6.02 -9.08
CA THR A 18 -27.58 7.40 -9.49
C THR A 18 -26.37 8.26 -9.14
N GLN A 19 -25.80 8.96 -10.13
CA GLN A 19 -24.57 9.74 -9.99
C GLN A 19 -24.79 11.05 -9.20
N PHE A 20 -24.63 10.99 -7.88
CA PHE A 20 -24.73 12.18 -7.01
C PHE A 20 -23.38 12.87 -6.75
N MET A 21 -22.27 12.17 -6.99
CA MET A 21 -20.94 12.63 -6.56
C MET A 21 -19.94 12.55 -7.70
N ILE A 22 -18.95 13.43 -7.73
CA ILE A 22 -17.77 13.28 -8.59
C ILE A 22 -16.57 13.06 -7.66
N PRO A 23 -15.96 11.86 -7.65
CA PRO A 23 -14.78 11.61 -6.81
C PRO A 23 -13.64 12.56 -7.18
N TYR A 24 -13.08 13.25 -6.18
CA TYR A 24 -11.96 14.18 -6.38
C TYR A 24 -10.63 13.45 -6.63
N GLY A 25 -10.44 12.30 -5.99
CA GLY A 25 -9.24 11.48 -6.13
C GLY A 25 -9.40 10.12 -5.46
N TYR A 26 -8.43 9.24 -5.68
CA TYR A 26 -8.38 7.91 -5.09
C TYR A 26 -7.19 7.81 -4.14
N TYR A 27 -7.42 7.26 -2.96
CA TYR A 27 -6.36 6.86 -2.05
C TYR A 27 -6.22 5.35 -2.11
N VAL A 28 -5.01 4.88 -2.35
CA VAL A 28 -4.68 3.46 -2.44
C VAL A 28 -3.58 3.17 -1.43
N ASN A 29 -3.74 2.10 -0.67
CA ASN A 29 -2.68 1.60 0.20
C ASN A 29 -1.74 0.71 -0.62
N ALA A 30 -0.44 0.95 -0.49
CA ALA A 30 0.60 0.16 -1.12
C ALA A 30 1.77 -0.02 -0.15
N LEU A 31 2.47 -1.15 -0.28
CA LEU A 31 3.73 -1.37 0.43
C LEU A 31 4.86 -0.68 -0.32
N PHE A 32 5.53 0.24 0.37
CA PHE A 32 6.79 0.82 -0.08
C PHE A 32 7.94 0.08 0.58
N TRP A 33 8.97 -0.26 -0.19
CA TRP A 33 10.12 -1.00 0.32
C TRP A 33 11.44 -0.42 -0.22
N ASN A 34 12.50 -0.56 0.59
CA ASN A 34 13.83 -0.05 0.25
C ASN A 34 14.67 -1.17 -0.37
N LYS A 35 14.83 -1.11 -1.69
CA LYS A 35 15.60 -2.09 -2.48
C LYS A 35 17.04 -2.30 -1.99
N LYS A 36 17.70 -1.25 -1.48
CA LYS A 36 19.08 -1.35 -0.98
C LYS A 36 19.13 -2.09 0.35
N LEU A 37 18.22 -1.75 1.25
CA LEU A 37 18.10 -2.38 2.57
C LEU A 37 17.71 -3.87 2.47
N PHE A 38 16.83 -4.21 1.54
CA PHE A 38 16.46 -5.60 1.27
C PHE A 38 17.65 -6.41 0.79
N LYS A 39 18.44 -5.88 -0.15
CA LYS A 39 19.69 -6.54 -0.59
C LYS A 39 20.69 -6.72 0.56
N GLU A 40 20.85 -5.72 1.42
CA GLU A 40 21.69 -5.79 2.63
C GLU A 40 21.20 -6.90 3.58
N ALA A 41 19.89 -7.11 3.67
CA ALA A 41 19.27 -8.18 4.45
C ALA A 41 19.17 -9.55 3.74
N GLY A 42 19.73 -9.68 2.52
CA GLY A 42 19.67 -10.93 1.73
C GLY A 42 18.28 -11.26 1.18
N LEU A 43 17.52 -10.25 0.77
CA LEU A 43 16.16 -10.37 0.21
C LEU A 43 16.12 -9.94 -1.26
N ASP A 44 15.39 -10.71 -2.08
CA ASP A 44 15.36 -10.55 -3.54
C ASP A 44 14.15 -9.74 -4.07
N GLY A 45 13.15 -9.47 -3.23
CA GLY A 45 11.94 -8.78 -3.66
C GLY A 45 11.02 -8.37 -2.50
N PRO A 46 9.92 -7.67 -2.81
CA PRO A 46 8.92 -7.35 -1.80
C PRO A 46 8.18 -8.62 -1.36
N PRO A 47 7.72 -8.69 -0.09
CA PRO A 47 6.96 -9.82 0.41
C PRO A 47 5.61 -9.94 -0.33
N ALA A 48 5.22 -11.18 -0.64
CA ALA A 48 3.94 -11.47 -1.29
C ALA A 48 2.82 -11.72 -0.28
N THR A 49 3.18 -12.17 0.93
CA THR A 49 2.25 -12.48 2.02
C THR A 49 2.59 -11.71 3.29
N LEU A 50 1.66 -11.71 4.25
CA LEU A 50 1.92 -11.14 5.57
C LEU A 50 3.00 -11.93 6.33
N ASP A 51 3.08 -13.24 6.14
CA ASP A 51 4.12 -14.07 6.76
C ASP A 51 5.50 -13.74 6.20
N ASP A 52 5.62 -13.56 4.88
CA ASP A 52 6.86 -13.08 4.23
C ASP A 52 7.23 -11.70 4.78
N PHE A 53 6.25 -10.81 4.90
CA PHE A 53 6.47 -9.46 5.42
C PHE A 53 7.01 -9.48 6.85
N ILE A 54 6.49 -10.35 7.72
CA ILE A 54 6.99 -10.52 9.09
C ILE A 54 8.41 -11.12 9.07
N ALA A 55 8.67 -12.12 8.24
CA ALA A 55 9.98 -12.76 8.12
C ALA A 55 11.05 -11.77 7.62
N ASP A 56 10.74 -11.02 6.57
CA ASP A 56 11.61 -10.00 6.00
C ASP A 56 11.86 -8.85 6.99
N SER A 57 10.81 -8.42 7.69
CA SER A 57 10.93 -7.40 8.73
C SER A 57 11.87 -7.85 9.86
N LYS A 58 11.82 -9.12 10.27
CA LYS A 58 12.73 -9.68 11.28
C LYS A 58 14.18 -9.69 10.79
N LYS A 59 14.43 -10.10 9.54
CA LYS A 59 15.78 -10.07 8.93
C LYS A 59 16.35 -8.66 8.89
N ILE A 60 15.54 -7.68 8.49
CA ILE A 60 15.97 -6.27 8.43
C ILE A 60 16.24 -5.72 9.84
N SER A 61 15.38 -5.99 10.82
CA SER A 61 15.56 -5.52 12.19
C SER A 61 16.74 -6.16 12.93
N ALA A 62 17.29 -7.28 12.40
CA ALA A 62 18.52 -7.87 12.91
C ALA A 62 19.77 -7.09 12.48
N LEU A 63 19.66 -6.20 11.47
CA LEU A 63 20.75 -5.33 11.03
C LEU A 63 20.94 -4.16 12.02
N PRO A 64 22.18 -3.81 12.39
CA PRO A 64 22.45 -2.72 13.33
C PRO A 64 21.83 -1.38 12.89
N GLY A 65 20.97 -0.82 13.75
CA GLY A 65 20.34 0.49 13.53
C GLY A 65 19.28 0.51 12.42
N LYS A 66 18.76 -0.64 11.99
CA LYS A 66 17.69 -0.74 10.98
C LYS A 66 16.40 -1.27 11.60
N TYR A 67 15.27 -0.93 10.98
CA TYR A 67 13.94 -1.40 11.37
C TYR A 67 13.22 -1.94 10.14
N GLY A 68 12.63 -3.13 10.26
CA GLY A 68 11.92 -3.80 9.17
C GLY A 68 10.60 -3.15 8.78
N TYR A 69 9.99 -2.39 9.69
CA TYR A 69 8.70 -1.75 9.44
C TYR A 69 8.52 -0.48 10.26
N CYS A 70 7.86 0.51 9.65
CA CYS A 70 7.38 1.71 10.31
C CYS A 70 5.90 1.88 9.99
N LEU A 71 5.09 1.90 11.04
CA LEU A 71 3.68 2.29 10.97
C LEU A 71 3.55 3.67 11.59
N ARG A 72 2.80 4.56 10.95
CA ARG A 72 2.34 5.77 11.63
C ARG A 72 1.27 5.36 12.65
N GLY A 73 1.69 5.11 13.89
CA GLY A 73 0.77 4.94 15.01
C GLY A 73 -0.04 6.21 15.22
N GLY A 74 -1.35 6.13 15.09
CA GLY A 74 -2.29 7.15 15.57
C GLY A 74 -2.99 6.65 16.83
N PRO A 75 -3.62 7.53 17.63
CA PRO A 75 -4.67 7.10 18.55
C PRO A 75 -5.83 6.44 17.80
#